data_AF-A0A1F6FS39-F1
#
_entry.id   AF-A0A1F6FS39-F1
#
_cell.length_a   1.000
_cell.length_b   1.000
_cell.length_c   1.000
_cell.angle_alpha   90.00
_cell.angle_beta   90.00
_cell.angle_gamma   90.00
#
_symmetry.space_group_name_H-M   'P 1'
#
loop_
_entity.id
_entity.type
_entity.pdbx_description
1 polymer ?
#
loop_
_entity_poly.entity_id
_entity_poly.type
_entity_poly.pdbx_seq_one_letter_code
_entity_poly.pdbx_strand_id
1 'polypeptide(L)'
;MQKYVVLEKEIGQTPLQCTEEWRAQHPQFADVALAYAGRLDPMASGKLLILIGNECKVQEKYHGLDKEYKFSILFGVGSDTGDVLGLIKETGALKIDKSKIKKITNNLIGDIELPYPNFSSKTILGKPLHVWTLEGRLDEIEIPTKKSVIYKLKVIELKSRTRQQIYNEVSQKIETVTLVTEASKALGNDFRRVDVRTGWLKFSQTGKPTDIYQIASFSCTASSGTYMRTLAEVIASKAGTTGLAFHIHRTKIGRYFSLTKNLGFWKQSF
;
A
#
# COMPACT_ATOMS: atom_id res chain seq x y z
N MET A 1 21.09 -1.56 25.14
CA MET A 1 21.25 -1.90 23.71
C MET A 1 20.00 -1.44 22.96
N GLN A 2 20.16 -0.85 21.78
CA GLN A 2 19.04 -0.33 20.98
C GLN A 2 18.09 -1.49 20.60
N LYS A 3 16.79 -1.34 20.89
CA LYS A 3 15.78 -2.39 20.65
C LYS A 3 15.17 -2.35 19.26
N TYR A 4 15.08 -1.16 18.68
CA TYR A 4 14.46 -0.93 17.40
C TYR A 4 15.02 0.33 16.73
N VAL A 5 14.73 0.48 15.44
CA VAL A 5 14.94 1.70 14.66
C VAL A 5 13.71 1.92 13.77
N VAL A 6 13.35 3.18 13.53
CA VAL A 6 12.30 3.53 12.57
C VAL A 6 12.96 4.16 11.36
N LEU A 7 12.95 3.44 10.25
CA LEU A 7 13.50 3.87 8.96
C LEU A 7 12.46 4.63 8.15
N GLU A 8 12.92 5.38 7.16
CA GLU A 8 12.09 5.95 6.10
C GLU A 8 12.32 5.09 4.85
N LYS A 9 11.32 4.28 4.46
CA LYS A 9 11.41 3.43 3.27
C LYS A 9 11.06 4.24 2.04
N GLU A 10 11.91 4.22 1.02
CA GLU A 10 11.65 4.90 -0.25
C GLU A 10 10.68 4.09 -1.15
N ILE A 11 10.09 4.78 -2.14
CA ILE A 11 9.30 4.12 -3.20
C ILE A 11 10.23 3.23 -4.04
N GLY A 12 9.76 2.05 -4.41
CA GLY A 12 10.50 1.08 -5.20
C GLY A 12 11.35 0.10 -4.37
N GLN A 13 11.64 0.44 -3.12
CA GLN A 13 12.36 -0.45 -2.20
C GLN A 13 11.43 -1.48 -1.55
N THR A 14 11.89 -2.72 -1.42
CA THR A 14 11.28 -3.69 -0.49
C THR A 14 11.68 -3.35 0.96
N PRO A 15 10.89 -3.77 1.97
CA PRO A 15 11.28 -3.60 3.37
C PRO A 15 12.62 -4.24 3.73
N LEU A 16 12.97 -5.36 3.08
CA LEU A 16 14.25 -6.02 3.29
C LEU A 16 15.40 -5.18 2.73
N GLN A 17 15.30 -4.67 1.51
CA GLN A 17 16.34 -3.79 0.94
C GLN A 17 16.59 -2.56 1.81
N CYS A 18 15.53 -1.87 2.25
CA CYS A 18 15.65 -0.74 3.17
C CYS A 18 16.35 -1.13 4.50
N THR A 19 16.09 -2.35 5.00
CA THR A 19 16.74 -2.87 6.21
C THR A 19 18.23 -3.16 5.98
N GLU A 20 18.58 -3.79 4.86
CA GLU A 20 19.97 -4.14 4.52
C GLU A 20 20.82 -2.91 4.18
N GLU A 21 20.25 -1.93 3.48
CA GLU A 21 20.93 -0.65 3.22
C GLU A 21 21.24 0.10 4.53
N TRP A 22 20.31 0.07 5.49
CA TRP A 22 20.57 0.61 6.82
C TRP A 22 21.66 -0.18 7.55
N ARG A 23 21.62 -1.52 7.51
CA ARG A 23 22.65 -2.38 8.13
C ARG A 23 24.04 -2.08 7.54
N ALA A 24 24.17 -1.89 6.23
CA ALA A 24 25.44 -1.59 5.58
C ALA A 24 26.08 -0.29 6.10
N GLN A 25 25.26 0.68 6.53
CA GLN A 25 25.72 1.94 7.12
C GLN A 25 25.96 1.84 8.65
N HIS A 26 25.63 0.71 9.27
CA HIS A 26 25.75 0.50 10.72
C HIS A 26 26.47 -0.84 11.02
N PRO A 27 27.80 -0.92 10.82
CA PRO A 27 28.57 -2.16 10.95
C PRO A 27 28.44 -2.86 12.31
N GLN A 28 28.12 -2.13 13.38
CA GLN A 28 27.84 -2.69 14.70
C GLN A 28 26.63 -3.63 14.74
N PHE A 29 25.80 -3.64 13.69
CA PHE A 29 24.66 -4.53 13.53
C PHE A 29 24.84 -5.56 12.40
N ALA A 30 26.05 -5.74 11.86
CA ALA A 30 26.33 -6.66 10.76
C ALA A 30 25.84 -8.09 11.05
N ASP A 31 26.17 -8.63 12.23
CA ASP A 31 25.77 -9.97 12.67
C ASP A 31 24.55 -9.98 13.60
N VAL A 32 23.84 -8.86 13.69
CA VAL A 32 22.67 -8.72 14.56
C VAL A 32 21.40 -9.01 13.77
N ALA A 33 20.55 -9.89 14.33
CA ALA A 33 19.25 -10.20 13.76
C ALA A 33 18.39 -8.93 13.63
N LEU A 34 17.79 -8.71 12.46
CA LEU A 34 16.87 -7.61 12.17
C LEU A 34 15.54 -8.15 11.64
N ALA A 35 14.43 -7.53 12.04
CA ALA A 35 13.10 -7.90 11.56
C ALA A 35 12.19 -6.68 11.41
N TYR A 36 11.51 -6.53 10.28
CA TYR A 36 10.54 -5.45 10.08
C TYR A 36 9.17 -5.80 10.70
N ALA A 37 8.64 -4.92 11.55
CA ALA A 37 7.36 -5.08 12.22
C ALA A 37 6.24 -4.28 11.51
N GLY A 38 5.68 -4.89 10.47
CA GLY A 38 4.64 -4.30 9.64
C GLY A 38 5.15 -3.91 8.25
N ARG A 39 4.97 -4.85 7.32
CA ARG A 39 5.37 -4.75 5.91
C ARG A 39 4.83 -3.45 5.26
N LEU A 40 5.63 -2.87 4.36
CA LEU A 40 5.21 -1.85 3.41
C LEU A 40 5.43 -2.40 2.00
N ASP A 41 4.45 -2.16 1.13
CA ASP A 41 4.55 -2.55 -0.27
C ASP A 41 5.67 -1.75 -0.97
N PRO A 42 6.30 -2.28 -2.04
CA PRO A 42 7.32 -1.55 -2.80
C PRO A 42 6.84 -0.18 -3.30
N MET A 43 5.58 -0.08 -3.73
CA MET A 43 5.00 1.20 -4.17
C MET A 43 4.91 2.24 -3.04
N ALA A 44 4.77 1.80 -1.79
CA ALA A 44 4.52 2.67 -0.65
C ALA A 44 5.83 3.19 -0.07
N SER A 45 5.86 4.44 0.39
CA SER A 45 6.95 4.94 1.22
C SER A 45 6.49 5.10 2.68
N GLY A 46 7.39 5.52 3.55
CA GLY A 46 7.02 5.89 4.91
C GLY A 46 7.84 5.21 5.99
N LYS A 47 7.41 5.45 7.23
CA LYS A 47 7.98 4.87 8.44
C LYS A 47 7.99 3.34 8.37
N LEU A 48 9.12 2.71 8.59
CA LEU A 48 9.30 1.25 8.67
C LEU A 48 9.97 0.89 10.00
N LEU A 49 9.24 0.20 10.88
CA LEU A 49 9.77 -0.22 12.18
C LEU A 49 10.62 -1.48 12.01
N ILE A 50 11.89 -1.41 12.39
CA ILE A 50 12.84 -2.52 12.40
C ILE A 50 13.19 -2.86 13.85
N LEU A 51 13.02 -4.12 14.22
CA LEU A 51 13.41 -4.69 15.51
C LEU A 51 14.85 -5.19 15.43
N ILE A 52 15.57 -5.10 16.55
CA ILE A 52 17.02 -5.38 16.61
C ILE A 52 17.29 -6.45 17.69
N GLY A 53 18.07 -7.46 17.30
CA GLY A 53 18.57 -8.50 18.20
C GLY A 53 17.45 -9.31 18.85
N ASN A 54 17.44 -9.36 20.19
CA ASN A 54 16.46 -10.14 20.94
C ASN A 54 15.02 -9.62 20.78
N GLU A 55 14.82 -8.36 20.38
CA GLU A 55 13.47 -7.81 20.18
C GLU A 55 12.75 -8.48 18.99
N CYS A 56 13.51 -9.03 18.02
CA CYS A 56 12.96 -9.82 16.92
C CYS A 56 12.18 -11.05 17.39
N LYS A 57 12.53 -11.63 18.56
CA LYS A 57 11.85 -12.81 19.13
C LYS A 57 10.45 -12.49 19.66
N VAL A 58 10.13 -11.22 19.88
CA VAL A 58 8.82 -10.76 20.39
C VAL A 58 8.09 -9.88 19.37
N GLN A 59 8.37 -10.08 18.08
CA GLN A 59 7.83 -9.30 16.97
C GLN A 59 6.28 -9.21 16.95
N GLU A 60 5.59 -10.26 17.40
CA GLU A 60 4.11 -10.28 17.47
C GLU A 60 3.53 -9.13 18.30
N LYS A 61 4.25 -8.63 19.31
CA LYS A 61 3.82 -7.48 20.11
C LYS A 61 3.67 -6.19 19.29
N TYR A 62 4.38 -6.11 18.17
CA TYR A 62 4.43 -4.94 17.28
C TYR A 62 3.44 -5.04 16.11
N HIS A 63 2.95 -6.24 15.79
CA HIS A 63 1.99 -6.44 14.71
C HIS A 63 0.67 -5.70 14.96
N GLY A 64 0.25 -5.61 16.23
CA GLY A 64 -0.99 -4.94 16.65
C GLY A 64 -0.97 -3.41 16.59
N LEU A 65 0.16 -2.77 16.27
CA LEU A 65 0.24 -1.30 16.23
C LEU A 65 -0.68 -0.72 15.14
N ASP A 66 -1.33 0.39 15.43
CA ASP A 66 -2.08 1.19 14.46
C ASP A 66 -1.12 2.00 13.57
N LYS A 67 -1.64 2.45 12.42
CA LYS A 67 -0.85 3.18 11.43
C LYS A 67 -1.61 4.39 10.90
N GLU A 68 -0.86 5.44 10.57
CA GLU A 68 -1.35 6.61 9.83
C GLU A 68 -0.76 6.60 8.42
N TYR A 69 -1.60 6.87 7.43
CA TYR A 69 -1.22 6.94 6.03
C TYR A 69 -1.71 8.25 5.41
N LYS A 70 -0.91 8.79 4.51
CA LYS A 70 -1.37 9.64 3.42
C LYS A 70 -1.38 8.80 2.16
N PHE A 71 -2.51 8.71 1.47
CA PHE A 71 -2.60 7.95 0.23
C PHE A 71 -3.45 8.69 -0.79
N SER A 72 -3.34 8.34 -2.06
CA SER A 72 -4.19 8.89 -3.10
C SER A 72 -4.75 7.82 -4.01
N ILE A 73 -5.88 8.12 -4.64
CA ILE A 73 -6.61 7.22 -5.53
C ILE A 73 -6.64 7.85 -6.91
N LEU A 74 -6.20 7.10 -7.91
CA LEU A 74 -6.46 7.43 -9.33
C LEU A 74 -7.80 6.80 -9.72
N PHE A 75 -8.80 7.62 -10.02
CA PHE A 75 -10.12 7.14 -10.42
C PHE A 75 -10.21 6.83 -11.92
N GLY A 76 -11.04 5.86 -12.29
CA GLY A 76 -11.25 5.42 -13.67
C GLY A 76 -10.27 4.33 -14.15
N VAL A 77 -9.19 4.10 -13.39
CA VAL A 77 -8.16 3.09 -13.67
C VAL A 77 -8.05 2.14 -12.50
N GLY A 78 -8.17 0.83 -12.75
CA GLY A 78 -7.91 -0.23 -11.77
C GLY A 78 -6.64 -1.02 -12.14
N SER A 79 -6.19 -1.89 -11.24
CA SER A 79 -5.13 -2.86 -11.50
C SER A 79 -5.34 -4.12 -10.68
N ASP A 80 -4.66 -5.20 -11.05
CA ASP A 80 -4.75 -6.48 -10.34
C ASP A 80 -4.03 -6.51 -8.97
N THR A 81 -3.11 -5.58 -8.72
CA THR A 81 -2.44 -5.40 -7.42
C THR A 81 -3.14 -4.40 -6.51
N GLY A 82 -4.08 -3.61 -7.06
CA GLY A 82 -4.71 -2.47 -6.40
C GLY A 82 -3.83 -1.23 -6.31
N ASP A 83 -2.68 -1.21 -7.01
CA ASP A 83 -1.77 -0.06 -7.10
C ASP A 83 -1.16 0.11 -8.51
N VAL A 84 -0.34 1.15 -8.67
CA VAL A 84 0.30 1.51 -9.95
C VAL A 84 1.33 0.50 -10.47
N LEU A 85 1.79 -0.43 -9.62
CA LEU A 85 2.74 -1.48 -10.01
C LEU A 85 2.04 -2.77 -10.46
N GLY A 86 0.73 -2.73 -10.68
CA GLY A 86 -0.06 -3.83 -11.22
C GLY A 86 -0.34 -3.72 -12.71
N LEU A 87 -0.92 -4.78 -13.26
CA LEU A 87 -1.45 -4.81 -14.62
C LEU A 87 -2.74 -3.98 -14.66
N ILE A 88 -2.70 -2.88 -15.40
CA ILE A 88 -3.79 -1.89 -15.38
C ILE A 88 -4.95 -2.24 -16.29
N LYS A 89 -6.12 -1.74 -15.91
CA LYS A 89 -7.35 -1.80 -16.70
C LYS A 89 -8.12 -0.49 -16.58
N GLU A 90 -8.26 0.24 -17.68
CA GLU A 90 -9.08 1.45 -17.76
C GLU A 90 -10.54 1.04 -17.98
N THR A 91 -11.38 1.21 -16.95
CA THR A 91 -12.76 0.65 -16.97
C THR A 91 -13.82 1.53 -16.34
N GLY A 92 -13.43 2.66 -15.73
CA GLY A 92 -14.35 3.46 -14.92
C GLY A 92 -14.59 4.87 -15.45
N ALA A 93 -15.62 5.52 -14.91
CA ALA A 93 -15.88 6.93 -15.13
C ALA A 93 -14.73 7.80 -14.58
N LEU A 94 -14.36 8.83 -15.35
CA LEU A 94 -13.21 9.71 -15.06
C LEU A 94 -13.52 10.85 -14.08
N LYS A 95 -14.80 11.16 -13.88
CA LYS A 95 -15.27 12.31 -13.10
C LYS A 95 -16.03 11.87 -11.86
N ILE A 96 -15.58 12.36 -10.72
CA ILE A 96 -16.07 12.08 -9.38
C ILE A 96 -16.52 13.38 -8.72
N ASP A 97 -17.64 13.28 -7.99
CA ASP A 97 -18.13 14.36 -7.15
C ASP A 97 -17.39 14.38 -5.80
N LYS A 98 -16.73 15.50 -5.50
CA LYS A 98 -16.05 15.75 -4.23
C LYS A 98 -16.99 15.65 -3.03
N SER A 99 -18.26 16.07 -3.18
CA SER A 99 -19.27 15.97 -2.12
C SER A 99 -19.59 14.50 -1.79
N LYS A 100 -19.68 13.67 -2.83
CA LYS A 100 -19.86 12.21 -2.72
C LYS A 100 -18.67 11.56 -2.01
N ILE A 101 -17.44 11.91 -2.37
CA ILE A 101 -16.22 11.41 -1.70
C ILE A 101 -16.28 11.72 -0.19
N LYS A 102 -16.63 12.95 0.19
CA LYS A 102 -16.71 13.35 1.60
C LYS A 102 -17.74 12.54 2.38
N LYS A 103 -18.90 12.25 1.77
CA LYS A 103 -19.92 11.37 2.36
C LYS A 103 -19.41 9.94 2.53
N ILE A 104 -18.78 9.38 1.48
CA ILE A 104 -18.17 8.04 1.52
C ILE A 104 -17.14 7.93 2.64
N THR A 105 -16.22 8.90 2.75
CA THR A 105 -15.19 8.88 3.80
C THR A 105 -15.80 8.90 5.21
N ASN A 106 -16.88 9.64 5.42
CA ASN A 106 -17.55 9.71 6.73
C ASN A 106 -18.24 8.40 7.12
N ASN A 107 -18.73 7.64 6.14
CA ASN A 107 -19.42 6.37 6.34
C ASN A 107 -18.45 5.19 6.53
N LEU A 108 -17.20 5.33 6.10
CA LEU A 108 -16.18 4.30 6.27
C LEU A 108 -15.46 4.38 7.63
N ILE A 109 -15.69 5.43 8.43
CA ILE A 109 -15.13 5.56 9.78
C ILE A 109 -15.88 4.65 10.75
N GLY A 110 -15.13 3.85 11.49
CA GLY A 110 -15.65 2.81 12.39
C GLY A 110 -15.15 1.43 11.98
N ASP A 111 -15.87 0.41 12.43
CA ASP A 111 -15.61 -0.98 12.05
C ASP A 111 -15.91 -1.20 10.55
N ILE A 112 -15.00 -1.88 9.89
CA ILE A 112 -15.13 -2.27 8.49
C ILE A 112 -14.54 -3.65 8.26
N GLU A 113 -15.15 -4.37 7.34
CA GLU A 113 -14.63 -5.63 6.84
C GLU A 113 -14.14 -5.44 5.40
N LEU A 114 -12.86 -5.75 5.17
CA LEU A 114 -12.19 -5.55 3.88
C LEU A 114 -11.62 -6.89 3.39
N PRO A 115 -11.74 -7.24 2.10
CA PRO A 115 -11.06 -8.41 1.56
C PRO A 115 -9.53 -8.21 1.62
N TYR A 116 -8.78 -9.30 1.81
CA TYR A 116 -7.34 -9.24 1.60
C TYR A 116 -7.03 -9.03 0.11
N PRO A 117 -6.05 -8.18 -0.26
CA PRO A 117 -5.64 -8.09 -1.65
C PRO A 117 -4.93 -9.38 -2.09
N ASN A 118 -5.16 -9.78 -3.34
CA ASN A 118 -4.56 -10.98 -3.96
C ASN A 118 -3.02 -10.93 -3.83
N PHE A 119 -2.43 -9.78 -4.11
CA PHE A 119 -1.01 -9.54 -3.86
C PHE A 119 -0.77 -9.10 -2.41
N SER A 120 -0.88 -10.05 -1.48
CA SER A 120 -0.58 -9.84 -0.07
C SER A 120 0.22 -10.99 0.55
N SER A 121 0.76 -10.73 1.72
CA SER A 121 1.56 -11.69 2.50
C SER A 121 0.70 -12.51 3.46
N LYS A 122 -0.62 -12.39 3.37
CA LYS A 122 -1.54 -13.18 4.18
C LYS A 122 -1.41 -14.65 3.76
N THR A 123 -1.06 -15.50 4.71
CA THR A 123 -0.92 -16.94 4.50
C THR A 123 -2.27 -17.64 4.58
N ILE A 124 -2.53 -18.50 3.61
CA ILE A 124 -3.70 -19.39 3.51
C ILE A 124 -3.15 -20.78 3.18
N LEU A 125 -3.52 -21.78 3.99
CA LEU A 125 -3.04 -23.16 3.85
C LEU A 125 -1.50 -23.25 3.73
N GLY A 126 -0.78 -22.51 4.58
CA GLY A 126 0.68 -22.50 4.60
C GLY A 126 1.36 -21.70 3.48
N LYS A 127 0.61 -21.17 2.51
CA LYS A 127 1.15 -20.41 1.37
C LYS A 127 0.64 -18.95 1.33
N PRO A 128 1.49 -17.94 1.09
CA PRO A 128 1.06 -16.55 0.96
C PRO A 128 0.14 -16.30 -0.25
N LEU A 129 -0.83 -15.39 -0.11
CA LEU A 129 -1.79 -15.01 -1.16
C LEU A 129 -1.15 -14.56 -2.48
N HIS A 130 -0.05 -13.80 -2.43
CA HIS A 130 0.65 -13.40 -3.66
C HIS A 130 1.22 -14.61 -4.41
N VAL A 131 1.61 -15.68 -3.72
CA VAL A 131 2.10 -16.91 -4.38
C VAL A 131 0.92 -17.65 -5.01
N TRP A 132 -0.20 -17.79 -4.32
CA TRP A 132 -1.45 -18.31 -4.92
C TRP A 132 -1.86 -17.55 -6.18
N THR A 133 -1.71 -16.22 -6.15
CA THR A 133 -2.02 -15.34 -7.29
C THR A 133 -1.07 -15.57 -8.45
N LEU A 134 0.24 -15.63 -8.19
CA LEU A 134 1.26 -15.86 -9.22
C LEU A 134 1.17 -17.26 -9.86
N GLU A 135 0.71 -18.26 -9.09
CA GLU A 135 0.44 -19.60 -9.60
C GLU A 135 -0.88 -19.71 -10.39
N GLY A 136 -1.74 -18.68 -10.37
CA GLY A 136 -3.04 -18.70 -11.05
C GLY A 136 -4.08 -19.62 -10.39
N ARG A 137 -3.95 -19.87 -9.08
CA ARG A 137 -4.72 -20.87 -8.32
C ARG A 137 -5.62 -20.26 -7.25
N LEU A 138 -6.15 -19.06 -7.52
CA LEU A 138 -7.03 -18.37 -6.56
C LEU A 138 -8.41 -19.02 -6.47
N ASP A 139 -8.84 -19.77 -7.48
CA ASP A 139 -10.07 -20.55 -7.52
C ASP A 139 -10.06 -21.76 -6.57
N GLU A 140 -8.88 -22.19 -6.11
CA GLU A 140 -8.71 -23.28 -5.14
C GLU A 140 -8.87 -22.83 -3.68
N ILE A 141 -9.01 -21.54 -3.42
CA ILE A 141 -9.06 -20.98 -2.07
C ILE A 141 -10.14 -19.91 -1.92
N GLU A 142 -10.66 -19.75 -0.71
CA GLU A 142 -11.50 -18.60 -0.37
C GLU A 142 -10.60 -17.44 0.09
N ILE A 143 -10.77 -16.26 -0.53
CA ILE A 143 -10.03 -15.06 -0.12
C ILE A 143 -10.63 -14.56 1.19
N PRO A 144 -9.88 -14.57 2.31
CA PRO A 144 -10.40 -14.15 3.59
C PRO A 144 -10.67 -12.65 3.59
N THR A 145 -11.48 -12.22 4.55
CA THR A 145 -11.66 -10.83 4.92
C THR A 145 -10.86 -10.49 6.18
N LYS A 146 -10.64 -9.19 6.39
CA LYS A 146 -10.01 -8.61 7.57
C LYS A 146 -10.95 -7.60 8.18
N LYS A 147 -11.30 -7.85 9.45
CA LYS A 147 -11.89 -6.83 10.32
C LYS A 147 -10.83 -5.77 10.64
N SER A 148 -11.17 -4.53 10.35
CA SER A 148 -10.36 -3.34 10.52
C SER A 148 -11.18 -2.23 11.15
N VAL A 149 -10.51 -1.29 11.82
CA VAL A 149 -11.13 -0.07 12.33
C VAL A 149 -10.50 1.12 11.62
N ILE A 150 -11.33 1.93 10.97
CA ILE A 150 -10.91 3.22 10.44
C ILE A 150 -11.22 4.27 11.50
N TYR A 151 -10.21 4.70 12.26
CA TYR A 151 -10.39 5.68 13.32
C TYR A 151 -10.63 7.09 12.76
N LYS A 152 -9.99 7.41 11.63
CA LYS A 152 -10.08 8.72 10.97
C LYS A 152 -9.84 8.54 9.47
N LEU A 153 -10.68 9.17 8.66
CA LEU A 153 -10.50 9.23 7.21
C LEU A 153 -10.95 10.59 6.69
N LYS A 154 -10.03 11.32 6.06
CA LYS A 154 -10.28 12.66 5.53
C LYS A 154 -9.79 12.77 4.10
N VAL A 155 -10.64 13.27 3.20
CA VAL A 155 -10.19 13.78 1.89
C VAL A 155 -9.42 15.09 2.11
N ILE A 156 -8.23 15.18 1.55
CA ILE A 156 -7.34 16.34 1.63
C ILE A 156 -7.53 17.22 0.40
N GLU A 157 -7.44 16.62 -0.78
CA GLU A 157 -7.47 17.33 -2.06
C GLU A 157 -8.06 16.46 -3.17
N LEU A 158 -8.57 17.11 -4.20
CA LEU A 158 -8.98 16.51 -5.46
C LEU A 158 -8.29 17.29 -6.58
N LYS A 159 -7.45 16.62 -7.36
CA LYS A 159 -6.67 17.23 -8.44
C LYS A 159 -7.03 16.59 -9.77
N SER A 160 -6.98 17.38 -10.82
CA SER A 160 -7.02 16.89 -12.20
C SER A 160 -5.61 16.65 -12.72
N ARG A 161 -5.42 15.59 -13.49
CA ARG A 161 -4.20 15.26 -14.21
C ARG A 161 -4.53 14.80 -15.62
N THR A 162 -3.67 15.11 -16.57
CA THR A 162 -3.81 14.57 -17.92
C THR A 162 -3.31 13.12 -17.98
N ARG A 163 -3.79 12.35 -18.96
CA ARG A 163 -3.29 11.01 -19.28
C ARG A 163 -1.76 10.98 -19.37
N GLN A 164 -1.18 11.96 -20.08
CA GLN A 164 0.28 12.06 -20.23
C GLN A 164 0.99 12.30 -18.89
N GLN A 165 0.45 13.18 -18.04
CA GLN A 165 1.05 13.45 -16.72
C GLN A 165 1.02 12.21 -15.83
N ILE A 166 -0.08 11.46 -15.84
CA ILE A 166 -0.20 10.20 -15.11
C ILE A 166 0.83 9.18 -15.61
N TYR A 167 0.89 8.98 -16.92
CA TYR A 167 1.85 8.05 -17.52
C TYR A 167 3.30 8.39 -17.14
N ASN A 168 3.68 9.67 -17.24
CA ASN A 168 5.05 10.11 -16.91
C ASN A 168 5.38 9.80 -15.44
N GLU A 169 4.48 10.13 -14.52
CA GLU A 169 4.69 9.93 -13.09
C GLU A 169 4.75 8.44 -12.73
N VAL A 170 3.88 7.61 -13.30
CA VAL A 170 3.88 6.17 -13.02
C VAL A 170 5.09 5.50 -13.63
N SER A 171 5.50 5.89 -14.84
CA SER A 171 6.71 5.36 -15.48
C SER A 171 7.93 5.59 -14.60
N GLN A 172 8.09 6.81 -14.05
CA GLN A 172 9.16 7.10 -13.10
C GLN A 172 9.11 6.19 -11.86
N LYS A 173 7.93 5.96 -11.26
CA LYS A 173 7.78 5.04 -10.12
C LYS A 173 8.19 3.61 -10.48
N ILE A 174 7.82 3.12 -11.65
CA ILE A 174 8.17 1.77 -12.10
C ILE A 174 9.69 1.62 -12.25
N GLU A 175 10.37 2.66 -12.73
CA GLU A 175 11.84 2.67 -12.84
C GLU A 175 12.56 2.61 -11.48
N THR A 176 11.93 3.11 -10.40
CA THR A 176 12.52 3.03 -9.04
C THR A 176 12.46 1.65 -8.41
N VAL A 177 11.61 0.75 -8.91
CA VAL A 177 11.51 -0.59 -8.35
C VAL A 177 12.84 -1.30 -8.54
N THR A 178 13.38 -1.92 -7.51
CA THR A 178 14.67 -2.65 -7.58
C THR A 178 14.42 -4.14 -7.75
N LEU A 179 15.23 -4.80 -8.57
CA LEU A 179 15.05 -6.24 -8.82
C LEU A 179 15.31 -7.01 -7.53
N VAL A 180 14.47 -8.01 -7.26
CA VAL A 180 14.71 -8.93 -6.15
C VAL A 180 15.65 -10.02 -6.65
N THR A 181 16.85 -10.11 -6.09
CA THR A 181 17.87 -11.06 -6.55
C THR A 181 17.87 -12.39 -5.79
N GLU A 182 17.06 -12.51 -4.73
CA GLU A 182 16.94 -13.75 -3.94
C GLU A 182 16.31 -14.88 -4.76
N ALA A 183 16.99 -16.02 -4.84
CA ALA A 183 16.51 -17.21 -5.56
C ALA A 183 15.15 -17.72 -5.04
N SER A 184 14.90 -17.60 -3.73
CA SER A 184 13.62 -17.97 -3.10
C SER A 184 12.42 -17.15 -3.58
N LYS A 185 12.68 -16.01 -4.24
CA LYS A 185 11.68 -15.10 -4.79
C LYS A 185 11.70 -15.06 -6.31
N ALA A 186 12.36 -16.03 -6.97
CA ALA A 186 12.46 -16.09 -8.43
C ALA A 186 11.08 -15.96 -9.10
N LEU A 187 10.03 -16.53 -8.50
CA LEU A 187 8.66 -16.29 -8.93
C LEU A 187 8.22 -14.86 -8.54
N GLY A 188 8.11 -13.98 -9.55
CA GLY A 188 7.68 -12.59 -9.38
C GLY A 188 8.78 -11.64 -8.89
N ASN A 189 10.05 -12.02 -9.02
CA ASN A 189 11.22 -11.24 -8.57
C ASN A 189 11.35 -9.85 -9.23
N ASP A 190 10.82 -9.70 -10.44
CA ASP A 190 10.84 -8.45 -11.20
C ASP A 190 9.60 -7.58 -11.00
N PHE A 191 8.59 -8.08 -10.26
CA PHE A 191 7.26 -7.50 -10.11
C PHE A 191 6.49 -7.36 -11.45
N ARG A 192 6.72 -8.28 -12.40
CA ARG A 192 6.11 -8.27 -13.75
C ARG A 192 6.36 -6.95 -14.48
N ARG A 193 7.57 -6.41 -14.32
CA ARG A 193 7.87 -5.02 -14.67
C ARG A 193 7.68 -4.74 -16.14
N VAL A 194 8.05 -5.69 -17.00
CA VAL A 194 7.90 -5.59 -18.45
C VAL A 194 6.42 -5.46 -18.82
N ASP A 195 5.57 -6.31 -18.26
CA ASP A 195 4.12 -6.31 -18.53
C ASP A 195 3.45 -5.05 -17.99
N VAL A 196 3.82 -4.63 -16.77
CA VAL A 196 3.31 -3.40 -16.14
C VAL A 196 3.69 -2.17 -16.97
N ARG A 197 4.95 -2.05 -17.40
CA ARG A 197 5.41 -0.98 -18.31
C ARG A 197 4.61 -0.98 -19.62
N THR A 198 4.43 -2.16 -20.21
CA THR A 198 3.67 -2.32 -21.46
C THR A 198 2.22 -1.86 -21.28
N GLY A 199 1.59 -2.22 -20.16
CA GLY A 199 0.25 -1.77 -19.80
C GLY A 199 0.14 -0.25 -19.74
N TRP A 200 1.05 0.41 -19.00
CA TRP A 200 1.06 1.87 -18.89
C TRP A 200 1.41 2.58 -20.20
N LEU A 201 2.31 2.01 -21.02
CA LEU A 201 2.59 2.53 -22.36
C LEU A 201 1.33 2.50 -23.23
N LYS A 202 0.62 1.37 -23.26
CA LYS A 202 -0.66 1.25 -23.96
C LYS A 202 -1.68 2.26 -23.44
N PHE A 203 -1.76 2.46 -22.13
CA PHE A 203 -2.62 3.49 -21.53
C PHE A 203 -2.30 4.89 -22.06
N SER A 204 -1.03 5.24 -22.26
CA SER A 204 -0.66 6.55 -22.83
C SER A 204 -1.08 6.72 -24.31
N GLN A 205 -1.21 5.62 -25.05
CA GLN A 205 -1.49 5.61 -26.49
C GLN A 205 -2.97 5.45 -26.85
N THR A 206 -3.79 4.88 -25.95
CA THR A 206 -5.18 4.49 -26.27
C THR A 206 -6.19 5.65 -26.25
N GLY A 207 -5.84 6.78 -25.62
CA GLY A 207 -6.69 7.98 -25.55
C GLY A 207 -5.93 9.26 -25.91
N LYS A 208 -6.58 10.42 -25.74
CA LYS A 208 -5.90 11.69 -26.00
C LYS A 208 -4.94 11.99 -24.84
N PRO A 209 -3.71 12.48 -25.10
CA PRO A 209 -2.79 12.91 -24.05
C PRO A 209 -3.39 13.93 -23.07
N THR A 210 -4.41 14.67 -23.51
CA THR A 210 -5.16 15.69 -22.75
C THR A 210 -6.36 15.16 -21.99
N ASP A 211 -6.70 13.87 -22.10
CA ASP A 211 -7.79 13.25 -21.33
C ASP A 211 -7.55 13.48 -19.83
N ILE A 212 -8.58 13.94 -19.13
CA ILE A 212 -8.48 14.36 -17.73
C ILE A 212 -8.97 13.25 -16.81
N TYR A 213 -8.12 12.92 -15.85
CA TYR A 213 -8.43 12.04 -14.72
C TYR A 213 -8.42 12.82 -13.43
N GLN A 214 -9.10 12.27 -12.44
CA GLN A 214 -9.10 12.81 -11.09
C GLN A 214 -8.31 11.94 -10.12
N ILE A 215 -7.55 12.61 -9.27
CA ILE A 215 -6.80 12.01 -8.17
C ILE A 215 -7.25 12.65 -6.88
N ALA A 216 -7.78 11.86 -5.95
CA ALA A 216 -8.08 12.33 -4.59
C ALA A 216 -7.01 11.86 -3.61
N SER A 217 -6.51 12.76 -2.77
CA SER A 217 -5.58 12.44 -1.69
C SER A 217 -6.32 12.41 -0.35
N PHE A 218 -5.91 11.50 0.52
CA PHE A 218 -6.55 11.18 1.79
C PHE A 218 -5.53 11.10 2.92
N SER A 219 -5.97 11.40 4.14
CA SER A 219 -5.30 10.99 5.37
C SER A 219 -6.16 9.96 6.08
N CYS A 220 -5.56 8.84 6.47
CA CYS A 220 -6.22 7.73 7.14
C CYS A 220 -5.45 7.28 8.37
N THR A 221 -6.15 7.13 9.49
CA THR A 221 -5.66 6.45 10.69
C THR A 221 -6.46 5.17 10.85
N ALA A 222 -5.79 4.03 10.84
CA ALA A 222 -6.45 2.73 10.81
C ALA A 222 -5.74 1.71 11.70
N SER A 223 -6.50 0.69 12.09
CA SER A 223 -6.00 -0.44 12.85
C SER A 223 -4.96 -1.25 12.06
N SER A 224 -4.18 -2.05 12.79
CA SER A 224 -3.22 -2.98 12.19
C SER A 224 -3.84 -3.88 11.11
N GLY A 225 -3.06 -4.15 10.05
CA GLY A 225 -3.47 -5.04 8.97
C GLY A 225 -4.46 -4.45 7.96
N THR A 226 -4.80 -3.16 8.06
CA THR A 226 -5.65 -2.48 7.08
C THR A 226 -4.87 -2.15 5.80
N TYR A 227 -5.33 -2.63 4.65
CA TYR A 227 -4.69 -2.40 3.36
C TYR A 227 -5.22 -1.12 2.69
N MET A 228 -4.35 -0.13 2.49
CA MET A 228 -4.75 1.11 1.81
C MET A 228 -5.09 0.91 0.32
N ARG A 229 -4.53 -0.13 -0.32
CA ARG A 229 -4.89 -0.57 -1.69
C ARG A 229 -6.36 -0.97 -1.76
N THR A 230 -6.78 -1.90 -0.90
CA THR A 230 -8.18 -2.31 -0.79
C THR A 230 -9.09 -1.16 -0.39
N LEU A 231 -8.67 -0.30 0.54
CA LEU A 231 -9.46 0.88 0.93
C LEU A 231 -9.65 1.85 -0.26
N ALA A 232 -8.65 2.02 -1.11
CA ALA A 232 -8.74 2.82 -2.33
C ALA A 232 -9.79 2.26 -3.30
N GLU A 233 -9.75 0.96 -3.56
CA GLU A 233 -10.72 0.27 -4.41
C GLU A 233 -12.15 0.39 -3.86
N VAL A 234 -12.34 0.20 -2.54
CA VAL A 234 -13.65 0.35 -1.88
C VAL A 234 -14.18 1.78 -2.00
N ILE A 235 -13.32 2.78 -1.80
CA ILE A 235 -13.72 4.20 -1.96
C ILE A 235 -14.13 4.48 -3.41
N ALA A 236 -13.37 3.99 -4.39
CA ALA A 236 -13.67 4.16 -5.81
C ALA A 236 -14.96 3.46 -6.23
N SER A 237 -15.15 2.21 -5.79
CA SER A 237 -16.38 1.44 -6.00
C SER A 237 -17.60 2.16 -5.44
N LYS A 238 -17.55 2.64 -4.19
CA LYS A 238 -18.63 3.44 -3.58
C LYS A 238 -18.84 4.78 -4.29
N ALA A 239 -17.80 5.33 -4.93
CA ALA A 239 -17.92 6.51 -5.77
C ALA A 239 -18.60 6.22 -7.13
N GLY A 240 -18.80 4.94 -7.49
CA GLY A 240 -19.45 4.50 -8.72
C GLY A 240 -18.47 4.34 -9.89
N THR A 241 -17.20 4.06 -9.60
CA THR A 241 -16.15 3.86 -10.61
C THR A 241 -15.17 2.79 -10.14
N THR A 242 -14.09 2.56 -10.90
CA THR A 242 -12.90 1.84 -10.44
C THR A 242 -11.83 2.82 -9.98
N GLY A 243 -10.86 2.34 -9.22
CA GLY A 243 -9.71 3.13 -8.83
C GLY A 243 -8.62 2.26 -8.22
N LEU A 244 -7.38 2.74 -8.30
CA LEU A 244 -6.21 2.11 -7.69
C LEU A 244 -5.49 3.08 -6.76
N ALA A 245 -4.67 2.56 -5.84
CA ALA A 245 -3.79 3.37 -5.02
C ALA A 245 -2.67 3.97 -5.87
N PHE A 246 -2.66 5.31 -5.97
CA PHE A 246 -1.71 6.06 -6.79
C PHE A 246 -0.46 6.51 -6.00
N HIS A 247 -0.65 6.80 -4.71
CA HIS A 247 0.42 6.98 -3.73
C HIS A 247 -0.01 6.40 -2.39
N ILE A 248 0.96 5.89 -1.63
CA ILE A 248 0.78 5.49 -0.23
C ILE A 248 2.05 5.90 0.51
N HIS A 249 1.90 6.64 1.59
CA HIS A 249 2.98 7.06 2.47
C HIS A 249 2.55 6.85 3.92
N ARG A 250 3.23 5.95 4.63
CA ARG A 250 2.97 5.70 6.06
C ARG A 250 3.63 6.77 6.92
N THR A 251 2.84 7.67 7.50
CA THR A 251 3.34 8.80 8.29
C THR A 251 3.62 8.44 9.74
N LYS A 252 2.89 7.46 10.32
CA LYS A 252 3.04 7.07 11.73
C LYS A 252 2.80 5.59 11.95
N ILE A 253 3.41 5.10 13.02
CA ILE A 253 3.20 3.78 13.62
C ILE A 253 3.04 4.04 15.12
N GLY A 254 2.12 3.34 15.80
CA GLY A 254 1.95 3.46 17.25
C GLY A 254 0.63 2.89 17.72
N ARG A 255 0.17 3.28 18.91
CA ARG A 255 -1.21 3.02 19.35
C ARG A 255 -2.02 4.30 19.22
N TYR A 256 -3.19 4.21 18.62
CA TYR A 256 -4.12 5.32 18.47
C TYR A 256 -5.25 5.21 19.49
N PHE A 257 -5.41 6.25 20.31
CA PHE A 257 -6.50 6.34 21.26
C PHE A 257 -7.57 7.27 20.70
N SER A 258 -8.66 6.69 20.23
CA SER A 258 -9.82 7.43 19.74
C SER A 258 -10.58 8.05 20.91
N LEU A 259 -10.81 9.36 20.86
CA LEU A 259 -11.65 10.09 21.83
C LEU A 259 -13.06 10.28 21.28
N THR A 260 -13.18 10.64 20.00
CA THR A 260 -14.45 10.79 19.28
C THR A 260 -14.27 10.43 17.81
N LYS A 261 -15.36 10.45 17.02
CA LYS A 261 -15.28 10.27 15.57
C LYS A 261 -14.38 11.36 14.96
N ASN A 262 -13.21 10.97 14.45
CA ASN A 262 -12.15 11.83 13.87
C ASN A 262 -11.21 12.56 14.84
N LEU A 263 -11.26 12.30 16.15
CA LEU A 263 -10.35 12.90 17.13
C LEU A 263 -9.76 11.84 18.05
N GLY A 264 -8.48 11.98 18.34
CA GLY A 264 -7.73 11.06 19.17
C GLY A 264 -6.25 11.41 19.17
N PHE A 265 -5.49 10.73 20.01
CA PHE A 265 -4.07 10.99 20.19
C PHE A 265 -3.25 9.72 19.98
N TRP A 266 -2.00 9.93 19.57
CA TRP A 266 -1.04 8.86 19.38
C TRP A 266 -0.23 8.66 20.64
N LYS A 267 -0.05 7.40 21.05
CA LYS A 267 1.04 7.00 21.93
C LYS A 267 2.04 6.21 21.11
N GLN A 268 3.25 6.75 20.99
CA GLN A 268 4.37 6.02 20.42
C GLN A 268 4.88 5.06 21.50
N SER A 269 4.26 3.89 21.61
CA SER A 269 4.72 2.82 22.50
C SER A 269 5.20 1.66 21.66
N PHE A 270 6.50 1.61 21.43
CA PHE A 270 7.22 0.41 20.99
C PHE A 270 8.52 0.30 21.78
#